data_AF-C2E7K8-F1
#
_entry.id   AF-C2E7K8-F1
#
_cell.length_a   1.000
_cell.length_b   1.000
_cell.length_c   1.000
_cell.angle_alpha   90.00
_cell.angle_beta   90.00
_cell.angle_gamma   90.00
#
_symmetry.space_group_name_H-M   'P 1'
#
loop_
_entity.id
_entity.type
_entity.pdbx_description
1 polymer ?
#
loop_
_entity_poly.entity_id
_entity_poly.type
_entity_poly.pdbx_seq_one_letter_code
_entity_poly.pdbx_strand_id
1 'polypeptide(L)'
;MRNPVVAMSATETTYANDQVQSFDPFNKTGIIEEAMVTCILPYVKTAREAIARFAKIIKDHTAGESDGILFADSKEAWYFEIGTAHY
;
A
#
# COMPACT_ATOMS: atom_id res chain seq x y z
N MET A 1 -23.35 3.33 -18.18
CA MET A 1 -22.97 2.94 -16.80
C MET A 1 -21.63 3.60 -16.48
N ARG A 2 -21.50 4.31 -15.36
CA ARG A 2 -20.25 4.98 -14.97
C ARG A 2 -19.26 3.91 -14.48
N ASN A 3 -18.02 3.91 -14.97
CA ASN A 3 -16.99 3.04 -14.42
C ASN A 3 -16.85 3.33 -12.91
N PRO A 4 -16.72 2.32 -12.04
CA PRO A 4 -16.47 2.55 -10.63
C PRO A 4 -15.18 3.37 -10.49
N VAL A 5 -15.27 4.46 -9.73
CA VAL A 5 -14.14 5.35 -9.45
C VAL A 5 -13.52 4.87 -8.15
N VAL A 6 -12.27 4.43 -8.23
CA VAL A 6 -11.45 4.13 -7.04
C VAL A 6 -10.68 5.41 -6.69
N ALA A 7 -10.65 5.76 -5.41
CA ALA A 7 -9.79 6.78 -4.85
C ALA A 7 -8.66 6.12 -4.07
N MET A 8 -7.46 6.68 -4.15
CA MET A 8 -6.29 6.23 -3.40
C MET A 8 -5.48 7.45 -2.99
N SER A 9 -5.01 7.47 -1.74
CA SER A 9 -4.01 8.41 -1.24
C SER A 9 -2.85 7.61 -0.66
N ALA A 10 -1.66 7.85 -1.19
CA ALA A 10 -0.40 7.28 -0.72
C ALA A 10 0.65 8.42 -0.79
N THR A 11 1.14 8.96 0.33
CA THR A 11 1.18 8.35 1.67
C THR A 11 0.86 9.28 2.85
N GLU A 12 0.57 8.67 4.00
CA GLU A 12 0.82 9.21 5.33
C GLU A 12 2.04 8.47 5.91
N THR A 13 3.18 9.14 6.06
CA THR A 13 4.40 8.52 6.60
C THR A 13 4.20 8.06 8.04
N THR A 14 4.60 6.82 8.34
CA THR A 14 4.52 6.22 9.69
C THR A 14 5.88 5.72 10.16
N TYR A 15 5.93 4.99 11.28
CA TYR A 15 7.18 4.50 11.87
C TYR A 15 7.03 3.10 12.44
N ALA A 16 8.03 2.26 12.17
CA ALA A 16 8.23 0.98 12.81
C ALA A 16 9.32 1.10 13.89
N ASN A 17 9.17 0.38 15.01
CA ASN A 17 10.21 0.37 16.05
C ASN A 17 11.39 -0.55 15.66
N ASP A 18 12.54 -0.31 16.30
CA ASP A 18 13.77 -1.06 16.03
C ASP A 18 13.62 -2.56 16.27
N GLN A 19 12.77 -2.97 17.22
CA GLN A 19 12.56 -4.38 17.54
C GLN A 19 11.94 -5.10 16.34
N VAL A 20 10.86 -4.60 15.75
CA VAL A 20 10.21 -5.26 14.60
C VAL A 20 11.08 -5.15 13.33
N GLN A 21 11.77 -4.02 13.14
CA GLN A 21 12.70 -3.84 12.02
C GLN A 21 13.91 -4.79 12.10
N SER A 22 14.32 -5.24 13.29
CA SER A 22 15.37 -6.25 13.42
C SER A 22 14.97 -7.64 12.88
N PHE A 23 13.66 -7.92 12.79
CA PHE A 23 13.13 -9.18 12.25
C PHE A 23 12.73 -9.05 10.77
N ASP A 24 12.21 -7.89 10.38
CA ASP A 24 11.73 -7.64 9.02
C ASP A 24 12.09 -6.22 8.52
N PRO A 25 13.39 -5.98 8.23
CA PRO A 25 13.89 -4.65 7.88
C PRO A 25 13.45 -4.21 6.49
N PHE A 26 13.11 -2.92 6.33
CA PHE A 26 12.76 -2.35 5.04
C PHE A 26 13.83 -2.59 3.96
N ASN A 27 13.37 -2.82 2.73
CA ASN A 27 14.23 -3.10 1.60
C ASN A 27 14.45 -1.85 0.77
N LYS A 28 15.71 -1.47 0.52
CA LYS A 28 16.05 -0.29 -0.30
C LYS A 28 15.55 -0.35 -1.73
N THR A 29 15.22 -1.55 -2.24
CA THR A 29 14.61 -1.73 -3.57
C THR A 29 13.12 -2.04 -3.50
N GLY A 30 12.51 -1.95 -2.31
CA GLY A 30 11.08 -2.14 -2.11
C GLY A 30 10.25 -0.97 -2.63
N ILE A 31 8.93 -1.14 -2.65
CA ILE A 31 8.00 -0.07 -3.05
C ILE A 31 7.97 1.05 -2.01
N ILE A 32 7.92 2.29 -2.48
CA ILE A 32 7.84 3.54 -1.69
C ILE A 32 6.74 4.45 -2.25
N GLU A 33 6.39 5.52 -1.53
CA GLU A 33 5.29 6.46 -1.75
C GLU A 33 5.17 6.91 -3.20
N GLU A 34 6.31 7.23 -3.83
CA GLU A 34 6.40 7.75 -5.20
C GLU A 34 5.79 6.77 -6.22
N ALA A 35 5.94 5.47 -5.98
CA ALA A 35 5.52 4.42 -6.90
C ALA A 35 4.10 3.91 -6.63
N MET A 36 3.60 4.01 -5.39
CA MET A 36 2.37 3.31 -4.97
C MET A 36 1.16 3.67 -5.84
N VAL A 37 0.86 4.96 -6.04
CA VAL A 37 -0.32 5.36 -6.84
C VAL A 37 -0.20 4.87 -8.28
N THR A 38 0.97 5.05 -8.90
CA THR A 38 1.24 4.64 -10.29
C THR A 38 1.14 3.12 -10.48
N CYS A 39 1.66 2.35 -9.52
CA CYS A 39 1.68 0.89 -9.61
C CYS A 39 0.32 0.25 -9.31
N ILE A 40 -0.58 0.92 -8.58
CA ILE A 40 -1.85 0.34 -8.11
C ILE A 40 -3.04 0.91 -8.87
N LEU A 41 -3.28 2.22 -8.79
CA LEU A 41 -4.56 2.84 -9.17
C LEU A 41 -4.99 2.58 -10.63
N PRO A 42 -4.09 2.58 -11.64
CA PRO A 42 -4.47 2.32 -13.03
C PRO A 42 -4.98 0.89 -13.33
N TYR A 43 -4.81 -0.05 -12.39
CA TYR A 43 -5.00 -1.49 -12.65
C TYR A 43 -6.17 -2.11 -11.91
N VAL A 44 -7.00 -1.30 -11.24
CA VAL A 44 -8.02 -1.78 -10.31
C VAL A 44 -9.37 -1.09 -10.54
N LYS A 45 -10.46 -1.76 -10.17
CA LYS A 45 -11.84 -1.27 -10.35
C LYS A 45 -12.62 -1.16 -9.05
N THR A 46 -12.09 -1.69 -7.95
CA THR A 46 -12.69 -1.58 -6.60
C THR A 46 -11.61 -1.30 -5.57
N ALA A 47 -11.99 -0.76 -4.41
CA ALA A 47 -11.07 -0.55 -3.29
C ALA A 47 -10.45 -1.88 -2.83
N ARG A 48 -11.21 -2.99 -2.81
CA ARG A 48 -10.66 -4.31 -2.48
C ARG A 48 -9.63 -4.81 -3.48
N GLU A 49 -9.86 -4.59 -4.78
CA GLU A 49 -8.86 -4.92 -5.80
C GLU A 49 -7.58 -4.10 -5.61
N ALA A 50 -7.71 -2.82 -5.23
CA ALA A 50 -6.57 -1.95 -4.89
C ALA A 50 -5.75 -2.53 -3.73
N ILE A 51 -6.40 -2.91 -2.64
CA ILE A 51 -5.75 -3.53 -1.47
C ILE A 51 -5.12 -4.87 -1.84
N ALA A 52 -5.83 -5.73 -2.57
CA ALA A 52 -5.31 -7.04 -2.96
C ALA A 52 -4.08 -6.92 -3.87
N ARG A 53 -4.09 -5.96 -4.81
CA ARG A 53 -2.94 -5.65 -5.66
C ARG A 53 -1.78 -5.11 -4.84
N PHE A 54 -2.04 -4.16 -3.93
CA PHE A 54 -1.01 -3.59 -3.07
C PHE A 54 -0.37 -4.66 -2.17
N ALA A 55 -1.18 -5.48 -1.50
CA ALA A 55 -0.70 -6.59 -0.67
C ALA A 55 0.13 -7.61 -1.48
N LYS A 56 -0.24 -7.88 -2.74
CA LYS A 56 0.57 -8.72 -3.62
C LYS A 56 1.93 -8.10 -3.93
N ILE A 57 2.00 -6.79 -4.18
CA ILE A 57 3.27 -6.08 -4.41
C ILE A 57 4.14 -6.12 -3.15
N ILE A 58 3.58 -5.83 -1.97
CA ILE A 58 4.31 -5.93 -0.69
C ILE A 58 4.89 -7.34 -0.51
N LYS A 59 4.10 -8.38 -0.77
CA LYS A 59 4.55 -9.76 -0.66
C LYS A 59 5.66 -10.13 -1.65
N ASP A 60 5.57 -9.68 -2.90
CA ASP A 60 6.48 -10.09 -3.97
C ASP A 60 7.74 -9.20 -4.06
N HIS A 61 7.64 -7.94 -3.64
CA HIS A 61 8.65 -6.91 -3.85
C HIS A 61 9.06 -6.15 -2.59
N THR A 62 8.41 -6.39 -1.44
CA THR A 62 8.66 -5.75 -0.15
C THR A 62 8.42 -4.23 -0.14
N ALA A 63 8.30 -3.65 1.05
CA ALA A 63 8.25 -2.22 1.27
C ALA A 63 9.64 -1.63 1.52
N GLY A 64 9.84 -0.40 1.05
CA GLY A 64 11.04 0.40 1.34
C GLY A 64 10.87 1.35 2.51
N GLU A 65 9.64 1.57 2.97
CA GLU A 65 9.33 2.49 4.06
C GLU A 65 8.01 2.13 4.76
N SER A 66 7.74 2.81 5.88
CA SER A 66 6.56 2.63 6.71
C SER A 66 5.52 3.69 6.33
N ASP A 67 4.32 3.26 5.94
CA ASP A 67 3.32 4.13 5.34
C ASP A 67 1.89 3.71 5.65
N GLY A 68 1.02 4.70 5.81
CA GLY A 68 -0.43 4.56 5.82
C GLY A 68 -1.02 4.89 4.44
N ILE A 69 -1.83 3.98 3.90
CA ILE A 69 -2.44 4.10 2.58
C ILE A 69 -3.96 4.03 2.70
N LEU A 70 -4.64 4.99 2.09
CA LEU A 70 -6.09 5.04 2.02
C LEU A 70 -6.57 4.56 0.66
N PHE A 71 -7.56 3.66 0.65
CA PHE A 71 -8.27 3.21 -0.55
C PHE A 71 -9.78 3.40 -0.34
N ALA A 72 -10.49 3.88 -1.36
CA ALA A 72 -11.94 4.00 -1.28
C ALA A 72 -12.61 3.80 -2.63
N ASP A 73 -13.86 3.36 -2.59
CA ASP A 73 -14.81 3.43 -3.70
C ASP A 73 -16.19 3.85 -3.17
N SER A 74 -17.24 3.73 -3.98
CA SER A 74 -18.58 4.18 -3.55
C SER A 74 -19.24 3.33 -2.47
N LYS A 75 -18.64 2.19 -2.07
CA LYS A 75 -19.19 1.24 -1.11
C LYS A 75 -18.38 1.15 0.17
N GLU A 76 -17.07 1.33 0.09
CA GLU A 76 -16.17 1.09 1.20
C GLU A 76 -14.95 2.01 1.19
N ALA A 77 -14.36 2.18 2.37
CA ALA A 77 -13.10 2.87 2.58
C ALA A 77 -12.22 1.99 3.49
N TRP A 78 -10.93 2.03 3.23
CA TRP A 78 -9.93 1.19 3.86
C TRP A 78 -8.68 1.99 4.17
N TYR A 79 -8.06 1.62 5.28
CA TYR A 79 -6.73 2.06 5.68
C TYR A 79 -5.84 0.82 5.77
N PHE A 80 -4.69 0.86 5.10
CA PHE A 80 -3.67 -0.17 5.13
C PHE A 80 -2.41 0.47 5.68
N GLU A 81 -1.78 -0.15 6.67
CA GLU A 81 -0.50 0.31 7.20
C GLU A 81 0.58 -0.73 6.88
N ILE A 82 1.69 -0.28 6.31
CA ILE A 82 2.91 -1.08 6.21
C ILE A 82 3.59 -1.03 7.57
N GLY A 83 3.59 -2.14 8.31
CA GLY A 83 4.25 -2.21 9.60
C GLY A 83 5.75 -2.48 9.49
N THR A 84 6.15 -3.25 8.46
CA THR A 84 7.51 -3.76 8.19
C THR A 84 7.65 -4.12 6.70
N ALA A 85 8.79 -4.66 6.27
CA ALA A 85 9.06 -4.86 4.83
C ALA A 85 8.08 -5.82 4.12
N HIS A 86 7.59 -6.86 4.77
CA HIS A 86 6.68 -7.85 4.18
C HIS A 86 5.26 -7.81 4.78
N TYR A 87 5.06 -7.10 5.88
CA TYR A 87 3.83 -7.11 6.68
C TYR A 87 3.34 -5.71 7.01
#